data_AF-A0A7Y2E2W1-F1
#
_entry.id   AF-A0A7Y2E2W1-F1
#
_cell.length_a   1.000
_cell.length_b   1.000
_cell.length_c   1.000
_cell.angle_alpha   90.00
_cell.angle_beta   90.00
_cell.angle_gamma   90.00
#
_symmetry.space_group_name_H-M   'P 1'
#
loop_
_entity.id
_entity.type
_entity.pdbx_description
1 polymer ?
#
loop_
_entity_poly.entity_id
_entity_poly.type
_entity_poly.pdbx_seq_one_letter_code
_entity_poly.pdbx_strand_id
1 'polypeptide(L)'
;MLYKTEILNPPIKKKYINREISWLSFNERVLQEAADPSVPLLERLKFLGIFSNNRDEFFRVRVAGLLRLIKLKKKDLPGSAEDPRSTLKTVQEIVAKQQAKFDSIHKDILKELRDENIHILSEKDLNSDQAVFVNKFFKENLLPSLVPIMLRQAPSFPYLKDELLYLIIKITGKTQVDFALVEVPTNIMSRFVIL
;
A
#
# COMPACT_ATOMS: atom_id res chain seq x y z
N MET A 1 -3.56 -70.95 6.93
CA MET A 1 -2.72 -69.89 6.34
C MET A 1 -3.57 -68.64 6.22
N LEU A 2 -3.28 -67.62 7.03
CA LEU A 2 -4.06 -66.38 7.13
C LEU A 2 -3.58 -65.38 6.06
N TYR A 3 -4.51 -64.90 5.24
CA TYR A 3 -4.28 -63.77 4.34
C TYR A 3 -4.18 -62.47 5.16
N LYS A 4 -3.01 -61.84 5.19
CA LYS A 4 -2.84 -60.45 5.64
C LYS A 4 -2.93 -59.53 4.42
N THR A 5 -4.07 -58.88 4.26
CA THR A 5 -4.21 -57.70 3.39
C THR A 5 -3.63 -56.50 4.12
N GLU A 6 -2.41 -56.09 3.75
CA GLU A 6 -1.88 -54.78 4.11
C GLU A 6 -2.56 -53.72 3.24
N ILE A 7 -3.54 -53.02 3.79
CA ILE A 7 -4.05 -51.77 3.21
C ILE A 7 -3.00 -50.69 3.55
N LEU A 8 -2.05 -50.48 2.64
CA LEU A 8 -1.19 -49.30 2.65
C LEU A 8 -2.05 -48.09 2.24
N ASN A 9 -2.66 -47.43 3.21
CA ASN A 9 -3.14 -46.06 3.00
C ASN A 9 -1.91 -45.17 2.76
N PRO A 10 -1.74 -44.54 1.58
CA PRO A 10 -0.68 -43.55 1.39
C PRO A 10 -0.93 -42.42 2.39
N PRO A 11 0.13 -41.84 3.00
CA PRO A 11 -0.05 -40.73 3.92
C PRO A 11 -0.76 -39.61 3.18
N ILE A 12 -1.93 -39.20 3.70
CA ILE A 12 -2.65 -38.03 3.21
C ILE A 12 -1.71 -36.84 3.40
N LYS A 13 -1.02 -36.44 2.32
CA LYS A 13 -0.15 -35.28 2.29
C LYS A 13 -1.07 -34.07 2.43
N LYS A 14 -1.37 -33.65 3.67
CA LYS A 14 -2.06 -32.39 3.94
C LYS A 14 -1.24 -31.30 3.25
N LYS A 15 -1.80 -30.75 2.17
CA LYS A 15 -1.18 -29.67 1.41
C LYS A 15 -1.37 -28.41 2.24
N TYR A 16 -0.44 -28.18 3.17
CA TYR A 16 -0.42 -26.94 3.95
C TYR A 16 -0.19 -25.78 2.99
N ILE A 17 -1.08 -24.80 3.01
CA ILE A 17 -0.91 -23.55 2.27
C ILE A 17 0.02 -22.67 3.12
N ASN A 18 0.98 -22.05 2.45
CA ASN A 18 1.86 -21.04 3.02
C ASN A 18 1.06 -19.95 3.76
N ARG A 19 1.53 -19.52 4.93
CA ARG A 19 0.76 -18.61 5.80
C ARG A 19 0.64 -17.22 5.19
N GLU A 20 1.67 -16.79 4.48
CA GLU A 20 1.81 -15.49 3.86
C GLU A 20 0.91 -15.40 2.63
N ILE A 21 0.85 -16.48 1.83
CA ILE A 21 -0.11 -16.63 0.73
C ILE A 21 -1.56 -16.67 1.25
N SER A 22 -1.79 -17.38 2.36
CA SER A 22 -3.11 -17.44 2.99
C SER A 22 -3.56 -16.07 3.49
N TRP A 23 -2.64 -15.28 4.05
CA TRP A 23 -2.91 -13.91 4.48
C TRP A 23 -3.25 -13.00 3.30
N LEU A 24 -2.51 -13.08 2.18
CA LEU A 24 -2.83 -12.31 0.96
C LEU A 24 -4.20 -12.68 0.39
N SER A 25 -4.57 -13.97 0.47
CA SER A 25 -5.90 -14.46 0.06
C SER A 25 -7.01 -13.98 0.98
N PHE A 26 -6.73 -13.76 2.27
CA PHE A 26 -7.66 -13.10 3.18
C PHE A 26 -7.84 -11.63 2.81
N ASN A 27 -6.73 -10.90 2.59
CA ASN A 27 -6.81 -9.48 2.22
C ASN A 27 -7.48 -9.29 0.84
N GLU A 28 -7.36 -10.26 -0.08
CA GLU A 28 -8.09 -10.27 -1.34
C GLU A 28 -9.61 -10.20 -1.14
N ARG A 29 -10.15 -10.80 -0.06
CA ARG A 29 -11.60 -10.73 0.22
C ARG A 29 -12.03 -9.31 0.57
N VAL A 30 -11.18 -8.55 1.26
CA VAL A 30 -11.43 -7.11 1.50
C VAL A 30 -11.48 -6.35 0.18
N LEU A 31 -10.62 -6.70 -0.79
CA LEU A 31 -10.65 -6.11 -2.12
C LEU A 31 -11.90 -6.54 -2.92
N GLN A 32 -12.48 -7.71 -2.63
CA GLN A 32 -13.76 -8.14 -3.22
C GLN A 32 -14.92 -7.29 -2.72
N GLU A 33 -14.97 -6.94 -1.43
CA GLU A 33 -15.99 -6.01 -0.89
C GLU A 33 -15.92 -4.63 -1.56
N ALA A 34 -14.71 -4.14 -1.86
CA ALA A 34 -14.54 -2.89 -2.62
C ALA A 34 -15.03 -2.99 -4.08
N ALA A 35 -15.05 -4.19 -4.65
CA ALA A 35 -15.49 -4.46 -6.02
C ALA A 35 -16.99 -4.78 -6.14
N ASP A 36 -17.66 -5.07 -5.03
CA ASP A 36 -19.05 -5.53 -5.03
C ASP A 36 -20.02 -4.35 -5.21
N PRO A 37 -20.78 -4.26 -6.32
CA PRO A 37 -21.72 -3.17 -6.55
C PRO A 37 -22.92 -3.17 -5.59
N SER A 38 -23.16 -4.26 -4.84
CA SER A 38 -24.18 -4.29 -3.79
C SER A 38 -23.75 -3.57 -2.51
N VAL A 39 -22.45 -3.32 -2.34
CA VAL A 39 -21.90 -2.51 -1.25
C VAL A 39 -22.05 -1.03 -1.60
N PRO A 40 -22.54 -0.17 -0.68
CA PRO A 40 -22.67 1.26 -0.93
C PRO A 40 -21.35 1.90 -1.38
N LEU A 41 -21.41 2.81 -2.34
CA LEU A 41 -20.23 3.38 -3.02
C LEU A 41 -19.14 3.92 -2.06
N LEU A 42 -19.55 4.67 -1.03
CA LEU A 42 -18.60 5.19 -0.04
C LEU A 42 -18.01 4.09 0.86
N GLU A 43 -18.75 3.01 1.13
CA GLU A 43 -18.23 1.85 1.85
C GLU A 43 -17.22 1.08 1.00
N ARG A 44 -17.43 0.97 -0.31
CA ARG A 44 -16.41 0.42 -1.22
C ARG A 44 -15.10 1.20 -1.19
N LEU A 45 -15.18 2.52 -1.17
CA LEU A 45 -14.00 3.39 -1.03
C LEU A 45 -13.30 3.15 0.32
N LYS A 46 -14.05 2.95 1.41
CA LYS A 46 -13.48 2.57 2.71
C LYS A 46 -12.80 1.21 2.67
N PHE A 47 -13.37 0.22 1.98
CA PHE A 47 -12.73 -1.08 1.80
C PHE A 47 -11.39 -1.00 1.04
N LEU A 48 -11.24 -0.10 0.06
CA LEU A 48 -9.92 0.18 -0.54
C LEU A 48 -8.91 0.73 0.49
N GLY A 49 -9.37 1.60 1.39
CA GLY A 49 -8.57 2.10 2.51
C GLY A 49 -8.14 0.97 3.47
N ILE A 50 -9.07 0.10 3.86
CA ILE A 50 -8.82 -1.05 4.74
C ILE A 50 -7.83 -2.02 4.07
N PHE A 51 -8.05 -2.35 2.79
CA PHE A 51 -7.17 -3.20 2.00
C PHE A 51 -5.72 -2.66 1.98
N SER A 52 -5.57 -1.34 1.78
CA SER A 52 -4.26 -0.67 1.75
C SER A 52 -3.57 -0.71 3.12
N ASN A 53 -4.30 -0.37 4.20
CA ASN A 53 -3.75 -0.41 5.55
C ASN A 53 -3.30 -1.82 5.95
N ASN A 54 -4.11 -2.84 5.67
CA ASN A 54 -3.76 -4.23 5.90
C ASN A 54 -2.50 -4.61 5.11
N ARG A 55 -2.41 -4.19 3.84
CA ARG A 55 -1.25 -4.48 2.99
C ARG A 55 0.01 -3.83 3.55
N ASP A 56 -0.05 -2.61 4.03
CA ASP A 56 1.09 -1.93 4.65
C ASP A 56 1.57 -2.68 5.91
N GLU A 57 0.65 -3.13 6.77
CA GLU A 57 0.97 -3.98 7.92
C GLU A 57 1.65 -5.29 7.50
N PHE A 58 1.13 -5.94 6.45
CA PHE A 58 1.73 -7.17 5.91
C PHE A 58 3.18 -6.95 5.47
N PHE A 59 3.48 -5.83 4.80
CA PHE A 59 4.85 -5.51 4.43
C PHE A 59 5.74 -5.24 5.65
N ARG A 60 5.25 -4.43 6.61
CA ARG A 60 6.00 -4.09 7.83
C ARG A 60 6.33 -5.33 8.68
N VAL A 61 5.39 -6.26 8.80
CA VAL A 61 5.53 -7.41 9.72
C VAL A 61 5.99 -8.67 8.98
N ARG A 62 5.24 -9.12 7.96
CA ARG A 62 5.41 -10.44 7.34
C ARG A 62 6.56 -10.44 6.34
N VAL A 63 6.61 -9.46 5.45
CA VAL A 63 7.69 -9.37 4.45
C VAL A 63 9.04 -9.10 5.12
N ALA A 64 9.07 -8.22 6.14
CA ALA A 64 10.27 -8.02 6.96
C ALA A 64 10.75 -9.32 7.61
N GLY A 65 9.82 -10.15 8.13
CA GLY A 65 10.11 -11.48 8.66
C GLY A 65 10.72 -12.42 7.62
N LEU A 66 10.15 -12.50 6.41
CA LEU A 66 10.69 -13.28 5.30
C LEU A 66 12.11 -12.83 4.91
N LEU A 67 12.34 -11.52 4.78
CA LEU A 67 13.65 -10.97 4.46
C LEU A 67 14.70 -11.30 5.53
N ARG A 68 14.31 -11.29 6.81
CA ARG A 68 15.19 -11.71 7.91
C ARG A 68 15.57 -13.18 7.80
N LEU A 69 14.62 -14.07 7.49
CA LEU A 69 14.89 -15.50 7.28
C LEU A 69 15.86 -15.73 6.10
N ILE A 70 15.66 -15.00 4.99
CA ILE A 70 16.55 -15.05 3.83
C ILE A 70 17.97 -14.61 4.20
N LYS A 71 18.11 -13.50 4.95
CA LYS A 71 19.42 -12.97 5.38
C LYS A 71 20.18 -13.94 6.27
N LEU A 72 19.47 -14.65 7.15
CA LEU A 72 20.07 -15.62 8.07
C LEU A 72 20.52 -16.92 7.37
N LYS A 73 20.32 -17.07 6.05
CA LYS A 73 20.66 -18.27 5.26
C LYS A 73 20.23 -19.58 5.94
N LYS A 74 19.10 -19.58 6.68
CA LYS A 74 18.59 -20.78 7.35
C LYS A 74 18.16 -21.78 6.28
N LYS A 75 19.09 -22.64 5.87
CA LYS A 75 18.88 -23.74 4.94
C LYS A 75 18.29 -24.98 5.62
N ASP A 76 18.32 -25.03 6.95
CA ASP A 76 18.10 -26.27 7.69
C ASP A 76 17.05 -26.08 8.80
N LEU A 77 15.77 -25.99 8.41
CA LEU A 77 14.70 -26.49 9.27
C LEU A 77 14.32 -27.89 8.77
N PRO A 78 14.63 -28.96 9.52
CA PRO A 78 14.20 -30.30 9.15
C PRO A 78 12.68 -30.39 9.26
N GLY A 79 12.02 -30.65 8.12
CA GLY A 79 10.57 -30.83 8.03
C GLY A 79 9.82 -29.67 7.37
N SER A 80 9.71 -29.71 6.03
CA SER A 80 8.62 -29.09 5.26
C SER A 80 8.41 -27.56 5.34
N ALA A 81 9.41 -26.75 5.70
CA ALA A 81 9.31 -25.29 5.53
C ALA A 81 9.64 -24.90 4.08
N GLU A 82 8.67 -24.29 3.37
CA GLU A 82 8.85 -23.75 2.03
C GLU A 82 9.98 -22.69 1.99
N ASP A 83 10.75 -22.65 0.91
CA ASP A 83 11.87 -21.69 0.77
C ASP A 83 11.35 -20.24 0.91
N PRO A 84 11.87 -19.45 1.86
CA PRO A 84 11.49 -18.05 2.04
C PRO A 84 11.68 -17.19 0.77
N ARG A 85 12.65 -17.53 -0.09
CA ARG A 85 12.85 -16.82 -1.38
C ARG A 85 11.74 -17.11 -2.37
N SER A 86 11.36 -18.39 -2.48
CA SER A 86 10.22 -18.82 -3.31
C SER A 86 8.92 -18.19 -2.81
N THR A 87 8.73 -18.16 -1.49
CA THR A 87 7.58 -17.50 -0.86
C THR A 87 7.55 -16.01 -1.19
N LEU A 88 8.68 -15.30 -1.03
CA LEU A 88 8.77 -13.87 -1.34
C LEU A 88 8.46 -13.57 -2.82
N LYS A 89 8.97 -14.39 -3.74
CA LYS A 89 8.66 -14.27 -5.17
C LYS A 89 7.15 -14.40 -5.42
N THR A 90 6.53 -15.43 -4.84
CA THR A 90 5.08 -15.66 -4.96
C THR A 90 4.27 -14.52 -4.36
N VAL A 91 4.70 -13.98 -3.22
CA VAL A 91 4.11 -12.78 -2.59
C VAL A 91 4.15 -11.59 -3.54
N GLN A 92 5.30 -11.32 -4.18
CA GLN A 92 5.43 -10.21 -5.14
C GLN A 92 4.50 -10.38 -6.35
N GLU A 93 4.38 -11.59 -6.89
CA GLU A 93 3.49 -11.89 -8.02
C GLU A 93 2.01 -11.69 -7.64
N ILE A 94 1.61 -12.14 -6.44
CA ILE A 94 0.23 -11.93 -5.95
C ILE A 94 -0.02 -10.44 -5.73
N VAL A 95 0.86 -9.73 -5.02
CA VAL A 95 0.69 -8.30 -4.72
C VAL A 95 0.58 -7.48 -6.01
N ALA A 96 1.36 -7.79 -7.04
CA ALA A 96 1.26 -7.11 -8.34
C ALA A 96 -0.10 -7.30 -9.01
N LYS A 97 -0.66 -8.53 -8.97
CA LYS A 97 -2.01 -8.81 -9.48
C LYS A 97 -3.09 -8.07 -8.68
N GLN A 98 -2.95 -8.05 -7.36
CA GLN A 98 -3.88 -7.33 -6.48
C GLN A 98 -3.81 -5.82 -6.70
N GLN A 99 -2.61 -5.26 -6.95
CA GLN A 99 -2.46 -3.85 -7.28
C GLN A 99 -3.19 -3.49 -8.57
N ALA A 100 -3.04 -4.28 -9.64
CA ALA A 100 -3.76 -4.02 -10.89
C ALA A 100 -5.29 -4.06 -10.70
N LYS A 101 -5.78 -4.99 -9.88
CA LYS A 101 -7.21 -5.06 -9.52
C LYS A 101 -7.66 -3.85 -8.68
N PHE A 102 -6.86 -3.45 -7.70
CA PHE A 102 -7.07 -2.24 -6.90
C PHE A 102 -7.20 -1.00 -7.79
N ASP A 103 -6.28 -0.82 -8.73
CA ASP A 103 -6.27 0.35 -9.62
C ASP A 103 -7.53 0.41 -10.50
N SER A 104 -7.98 -0.75 -10.99
CA SER A 104 -9.23 -0.86 -11.75
C SER A 104 -10.44 -0.48 -10.89
N ILE A 105 -10.59 -1.11 -9.71
CA ILE A 105 -11.71 -0.85 -8.81
C ILE A 105 -11.74 0.62 -8.37
N HIS A 106 -10.57 1.17 -8.02
CA HIS A 106 -10.45 2.57 -7.63
C HIS A 106 -10.90 3.51 -8.77
N LYS A 107 -10.45 3.25 -10.00
CA LYS A 107 -10.88 4.02 -11.18
C LYS A 107 -12.39 3.95 -11.40
N ASP A 108 -12.99 2.77 -11.22
CA ASP A 108 -14.44 2.57 -11.36
C ASP A 108 -15.21 3.32 -10.27
N ILE A 109 -14.77 3.24 -9.00
CA ILE A 109 -15.32 4.02 -7.89
C ILE A 109 -15.22 5.53 -8.18
N LEU A 110 -14.09 6.03 -8.66
CA LEU A 110 -13.94 7.46 -9.01
C LEU A 110 -14.84 7.88 -10.18
N LYS A 111 -15.24 6.96 -11.05
CA LYS A 111 -16.23 7.23 -12.09
C LYS A 111 -17.63 7.32 -11.48
N GLU A 112 -18.04 6.34 -10.70
CA GLU A 112 -19.35 6.32 -10.05
C GLU A 112 -19.54 7.51 -9.10
N LEU A 113 -18.50 7.92 -8.38
CA LEU A 113 -18.54 9.13 -7.55
C LEU A 113 -18.87 10.38 -8.39
N ARG A 114 -18.31 10.49 -9.59
CA ARG A 114 -18.60 11.61 -10.48
C ARG A 114 -20.04 11.57 -10.99
N ASP A 115 -20.58 10.38 -11.24
CA ASP A 115 -21.98 10.22 -11.64
C ASP A 115 -22.94 10.67 -10.51
N GLU A 116 -22.51 10.56 -9.25
CA GLU A 116 -23.18 11.09 -8.04
C GLU A 116 -22.79 12.55 -7.69
N ASN A 117 -22.16 13.29 -8.61
CA ASN A 117 -21.67 14.68 -8.43
C ASN A 117 -20.61 14.86 -7.32
N ILE A 118 -19.87 13.81 -6.99
CA ILE A 118 -18.71 13.86 -6.08
C ILE A 118 -17.43 13.80 -6.91
N HIS A 119 -16.69 14.90 -6.94
CA HIS A 119 -15.49 15.04 -7.76
C HIS A 119 -14.22 15.06 -6.90
N ILE A 120 -13.31 14.11 -7.13
CA ILE A 120 -11.95 14.17 -6.59
C ILE A 120 -11.06 14.83 -7.65
N LEU A 121 -10.69 16.09 -7.40
CA LEU A 121 -9.96 16.93 -8.35
C LEU A 121 -8.45 16.90 -8.09
N SER A 122 -7.66 16.93 -9.17
CA SER A 122 -6.23 17.24 -9.12
C SER A 122 -5.97 18.72 -9.32
N GLU A 123 -4.72 19.16 -9.17
CA GLU A 123 -4.29 20.53 -9.44
C GLU A 123 -4.55 20.99 -10.89
N LYS A 124 -4.77 20.03 -11.80
CA LYS A 124 -5.02 20.28 -13.23
C LYS A 124 -6.50 20.45 -13.57
N ASP A 125 -7.39 20.08 -12.65
CA ASP A 125 -8.84 20.08 -12.88
C ASP A 125 -9.54 21.31 -12.27
N LEU A 126 -8.80 22.18 -11.57
CA LEU A 126 -9.34 23.33 -10.87
C LEU A 126 -9.76 24.44 -11.85
N ASN A 127 -10.93 25.04 -11.59
CA ASN A 127 -11.32 26.30 -12.24
C ASN A 127 -10.61 27.52 -11.59
N SER A 128 -10.81 28.71 -12.15
CA SER A 128 -10.17 29.95 -11.67
C SER A 128 -10.45 30.24 -10.19
N ASP A 129 -11.70 30.06 -9.78
CA ASP A 129 -12.16 30.44 -8.44
C ASP A 129 -11.65 29.43 -7.40
N GLN A 130 -11.69 28.14 -7.74
CA GLN A 130 -11.10 27.06 -6.95
C GLN A 130 -9.58 27.24 -6.83
N ALA A 131 -8.88 27.64 -7.90
CA ALA A 131 -7.45 27.89 -7.84
C ALA A 131 -7.10 29.06 -6.90
N VAL A 132 -7.91 30.14 -6.92
CA VAL A 132 -7.78 31.26 -5.97
C VAL A 132 -8.00 30.78 -4.53
N PHE A 133 -9.05 29.98 -4.31
CA PHE A 133 -9.34 29.39 -2.99
C PHE A 133 -8.18 28.52 -2.50
N VAL A 134 -7.69 27.58 -3.32
CA VAL A 134 -6.58 26.68 -2.96
C VAL A 134 -5.31 27.46 -2.65
N ASN A 135 -5.00 28.52 -3.41
CA ASN A 135 -3.83 29.36 -3.16
C ASN A 135 -3.95 30.10 -1.82
N LYS A 136 -5.12 30.67 -1.53
CA LYS A 136 -5.40 31.32 -0.25
C LYS A 136 -5.31 30.32 0.90
N PHE A 137 -5.96 29.17 0.78
CA PHE A 137 -5.92 28.10 1.76
C PHE A 137 -4.48 27.64 2.03
N PHE A 138 -3.68 27.44 0.98
CA PHE A 138 -2.27 27.10 1.09
C PHE A 138 -1.50 28.13 1.90
N LYS A 139 -1.60 29.42 1.56
CA LYS A 139 -0.83 30.48 2.23
C LYS A 139 -1.23 30.67 3.70
N GLU A 140 -2.53 30.62 3.99
CA GLU A 140 -3.06 30.94 5.31
C GLU A 140 -3.04 29.75 6.27
N ASN A 141 -3.27 28.52 5.77
CA ASN A 141 -3.47 27.33 6.61
C ASN A 141 -2.33 26.32 6.49
N LEU A 142 -1.82 26.06 5.28
CA LEU A 142 -0.85 24.99 5.06
C LEU A 142 0.61 25.46 5.25
N LEU A 143 1.00 26.53 4.55
CA LEU A 143 2.36 27.04 4.49
C LEU A 143 2.99 27.29 5.87
N PRO A 144 2.29 27.84 6.89
CA PRO A 144 2.87 28.04 8.22
C PRO A 144 3.30 26.75 8.92
N SER A 145 2.72 25.61 8.53
CA SER A 145 3.01 24.29 9.11
C SER A 145 4.07 23.49 8.33
N LEU A 146 4.43 23.93 7.11
CA LEU A 146 5.38 23.22 6.27
C LEU A 146 6.82 23.60 6.62
N VAL A 147 7.65 22.60 6.90
CA VAL A 147 9.09 22.77 7.13
C VAL A 147 9.86 21.96 6.06
N PRO A 148 10.33 22.60 4.99
CA PRO A 148 11.15 21.93 3.98
C PRO A 148 12.53 21.56 4.54
N ILE A 149 12.97 20.32 4.30
CA ILE A 149 14.30 19.82 4.67
C ILE A 149 15.18 19.77 3.41
N MET A 150 16.17 20.66 3.33
CA MET A 150 17.11 20.71 2.20
C MET A 150 18.13 19.55 2.29
N LEU A 151 18.13 18.65 1.32
CA LEU A 151 18.96 17.43 1.37
C LEU A 151 20.46 17.72 1.21
N ARG A 152 20.83 18.72 0.41
CA ARG A 152 22.24 19.08 0.19
C ARG A 152 22.92 19.68 1.42
N GLN A 153 22.15 20.33 2.28
CA GLN A 153 22.64 21.02 3.48
C GLN A 153 22.60 20.12 4.73
N ALA A 154 21.89 19.00 4.65
CA ALA A 154 21.77 18.07 5.77
C ALA A 154 23.08 17.28 5.97
N PRO A 155 23.60 17.18 7.20
CA PRO A 155 24.84 16.44 7.48
C PRO A 155 24.71 14.93 7.21
N SER A 156 23.48 14.42 7.23
CA SER A 156 23.09 13.06 6.86
C SER A 156 21.68 13.08 6.27
N PHE A 157 21.28 11.99 5.63
CA PHE A 157 19.89 11.86 5.16
C PHE A 157 18.94 11.97 6.36
N PRO A 158 17.90 12.83 6.28
CA PRO A 158 17.03 13.07 7.42
C PRO A 158 16.26 11.80 7.79
N TYR A 159 16.03 11.64 9.09
CA TYR A 159 15.15 10.59 9.59
C TYR A 159 13.72 10.85 9.09
N LEU A 160 13.16 9.87 8.40
CA LEU A 160 11.77 9.89 7.96
C LEU A 160 10.93 9.14 8.98
N LYS A 161 9.83 9.74 9.41
CA LYS A 161 8.88 9.06 10.30
C LYS A 161 8.13 8.00 9.48
N ASP A 162 7.93 6.84 10.10
CA ASP A 162 7.10 5.80 9.52
C ASP A 162 5.66 6.29 9.30
N GLU A 163 4.99 5.72 8.30
CA GLU A 163 3.57 5.98 7.96
C GLU A 163 3.22 7.42 7.52
N LEU A 164 4.20 8.33 7.46
CA LEU A 164 3.99 9.67 6.91
C LEU A 164 4.31 9.76 5.42
N LEU A 165 3.61 10.66 4.75
CA LEU A 165 3.86 10.96 3.35
C LEU A 165 4.86 12.11 3.23
N TYR A 166 5.88 11.90 2.40
CA TYR A 166 6.87 12.92 2.06
C TYR A 166 6.85 13.20 0.55
N LEU A 167 6.96 14.48 0.18
CA LEU A 167 7.23 14.91 -1.18
C LEU A 167 8.73 15.16 -1.34
N ILE A 168 9.36 14.51 -2.32
CA ILE A 168 10.71 14.85 -2.75
C ILE A 168 10.62 15.89 -3.87
N ILE A 169 11.04 17.11 -3.58
CA ILE A 169 11.02 18.23 -4.51
C ILE A 169 12.39 18.37 -5.14
N LYS A 170 12.46 18.22 -6.47
CA LYS A 170 13.66 18.53 -7.26
C LYS A 170 13.66 20.02 -7.60
N ILE A 171 14.65 20.76 -7.09
CA ILE A 171 14.83 22.18 -7.34
C ILE A 171 15.89 22.33 -8.42
N THR A 172 15.52 22.80 -9.60
CA THR A 172 16.45 22.96 -10.73
C THR A 172 16.79 24.44 -10.91
N GLY A 173 18.05 24.80 -10.61
CA GLY A 173 18.64 26.10 -10.92
C GLY A 173 19.39 26.08 -12.25
N LYS A 174 19.96 27.23 -12.65
CA LYS A 174 20.69 27.37 -13.93
C LYS A 174 21.92 26.44 -14.05
N THR A 175 22.59 26.17 -12.94
CA THR A 175 23.85 25.40 -12.90
C THR A 175 23.85 24.28 -11.86
N GLN A 176 22.81 24.19 -11.02
CA GLN A 176 22.75 23.24 -9.92
C GLN A 176 21.35 22.63 -9.78
N VAL A 177 21.32 21.39 -9.33
CA VAL A 177 20.10 20.68 -8.94
C VAL A 177 20.21 20.39 -7.46
N ASP A 178 19.22 20.86 -6.70
CA ASP A 178 19.07 20.56 -5.29
C ASP A 178 17.80 19.74 -5.06
N PHE A 179 17.69 19.15 -3.88
CA PHE A 179 16.51 18.39 -3.47
C PHE A 179 16.05 18.86 -2.09
N ALA A 180 14.73 18.92 -1.91
CA ALA A 180 14.10 19.19 -0.63
C ALA A 180 13.07 18.09 -0.32
N LEU A 181 12.89 17.79 0.95
CA LEU A 181 11.80 16.97 1.44
C LEU A 181 10.75 17.84 2.12
N VAL A 182 9.48 17.56 1.86
CA VAL A 182 8.37 18.21 2.55
C VAL A 182 7.44 17.12 3.10
N GLU A 183 7.26 17.10 4.42
CA GLU A 183 6.26 16.25 5.09
C GLU A 183 4.86 16.76 4.73
N VAL A 184 3.96 15.87 4.31
CA VAL A 184 2.56 16.23 4.07
C VAL A 184 1.81 16.14 5.40
N PRO A 185 1.24 17.26 5.91
CA PRO A 185 0.82 17.37 7.31
C PRO A 185 -0.58 16.78 7.57
N THR A 186 -0.76 15.49 7.26
CA THR A 186 -2.04 14.77 7.43
C THR A 186 -2.40 14.51 8.90
N ASN A 187 -1.48 14.76 9.83
CA ASN A 187 -1.68 14.65 11.27
C ASN A 187 -2.33 15.89 11.90
N ILE A 188 -2.23 17.05 11.23
CA ILE A 188 -2.78 18.33 11.71
C ILE A 188 -3.84 18.90 10.78
N MET A 189 -3.95 18.39 9.54
CA MET A 189 -4.92 18.84 8.55
C MET A 189 -5.57 17.65 7.84
N SER A 190 -6.82 17.84 7.41
CA SER A 190 -7.54 16.86 6.60
C SER A 190 -6.78 16.54 5.32
N ARG A 191 -6.74 15.26 4.95
CA ARG A 191 -6.17 14.80 3.68
C ARG A 191 -6.96 15.33 2.46
N PHE A 192 -8.24 15.61 2.66
CA PHE A 192 -9.14 16.11 1.63
C PHE A 192 -9.66 17.49 2.03
N VAL A 193 -9.53 18.45 1.11
CA VAL A 193 -10.03 19.82 1.27
C VAL A 193 -11.25 19.97 0.37
N ILE A 194 -12.35 20.48 0.94
CA ILE A 194 -13.57 20.77 0.19
C ILE A 194 -13.38 22.14 -0.50
N LEU A 195 -13.72 22.20 -1.79
CA LEU A 195 -13.59 23.37 -2.65
C LEU A 195 -14.93 24.08 -2.84
#